data_AF-E1ZHU0-F1
#
_entry.id   AF-E1ZHU0-F1
#
_cell.length_a   1.000
_cell.length_b   1.000
_cell.length_c   1.000
_cell.angle_alpha   90.00
_cell.angle_beta   90.00
_cell.angle_gamma   90.00
#
_symmetry.space_group_name_H-M   'P 1'
#
loop_
_entity.id
_entity.type
_entity.pdbx_description
1 polymer ?
#
loop_
_entity_poly.entity_id
_entity_poly.type
_entity_poly.pdbx_seq_one_letter_code
_entity_poly.pdbx_strand_id
1 'polypeptide(L)'
;MSGAAVAVEVVASPSAGRRVLAGRMPEAVVWTAGGVLRKQLTVPAPVLKAAWCIFQNTGPDAILCLLQLGVLSVHTQDGDSHTIPLPGSFTGLWPLPQGVLLTGAAAQGPCILAHPLENIQEVQMQPAAAGAAASGSSSGWDTQEQVVWSGVEVPYIVTHNTRHQRLAVWSIGTQQAQGFVAVTPMRWPGVGGAGGGTYKK
;
A
#
# COMPACT_ATOMS: atom_id res chain seq x y z
N MET A 1 8.22 -23.09 9.66
CA MET A 1 9.55 -22.45 9.64
C MET A 1 9.40 -21.14 10.40
N SER A 2 10.14 -20.95 11.49
CA SER A 2 10.09 -19.72 12.30
C SER A 2 10.64 -18.57 11.48
N GLY A 3 9.77 -17.70 10.97
CA GLY A 3 10.18 -16.51 10.22
C GLY A 3 11.00 -15.60 11.14
N ALA A 4 12.29 -15.43 10.86
CA ALA A 4 13.06 -14.39 11.51
C ALA A 4 12.38 -13.05 11.19
N ALA A 5 12.14 -12.21 12.20
CA ALA A 5 11.62 -10.88 11.98
C ALA A 5 12.57 -10.14 11.02
N VAL A 6 12.03 -9.68 9.89
CA VAL A 6 12.74 -8.87 8.91
C VAL A 6 12.36 -7.42 9.14
N ALA A 7 13.36 -6.58 9.40
CA ALA A 7 13.17 -5.15 9.60
C ALA A 7 13.86 -4.38 8.47
N VAL A 8 13.17 -3.35 7.98
CA VAL A 8 13.74 -2.35 7.08
C VAL A 8 13.74 -1.05 7.82
N GLU A 9 14.92 -0.47 7.94
CA GLU A 9 15.12 0.84 8.53
C GLU A 9 15.66 1.77 7.44
N VAL A 10 15.05 2.94 7.32
CA VAL A 10 15.55 4.01 6.48
C VAL A 10 16.41 4.90 7.38
N VAL A 11 17.71 4.91 7.13
CA VAL A 11 18.70 5.61 7.95
C VAL A 11 19.21 6.81 7.17
N ALA A 12 19.01 8.01 7.71
CA ALA A 12 19.67 9.21 7.19
C ALA A 12 21.19 9.06 7.36
N SER A 13 21.95 9.22 6.28
CA SER A 13 23.39 8.98 6.30
C SER A 13 24.12 9.95 7.26
N PRO A 14 24.85 9.47 8.30
CA PRO A 14 25.59 10.36 9.19
C PRO A 14 26.86 10.85 8.50
N SER A 15 26.96 12.16 8.26
CA SER A 15 28.20 12.76 7.75
C SER A 15 29.25 12.85 8.86
N ALA A 16 30.23 11.96 8.84
CA ALA A 16 31.47 12.16 9.56
C ALA A 16 32.24 13.32 8.91
N GLY A 17 32.10 14.52 9.48
CA GLY A 17 33.16 15.55 9.48
C GLY A 17 33.60 16.17 8.16
N ARG A 18 32.80 16.18 7.08
CA ARG A 18 33.16 16.89 5.85
C ARG A 18 32.07 17.87 5.43
N ARG A 19 32.44 19.16 5.37
CA ARG A 19 31.63 20.26 4.85
C ARG A 19 31.27 19.95 3.39
N VAL A 20 30.05 19.49 3.13
CA VAL A 20 29.53 19.28 1.77
C VAL A 20 28.64 20.46 1.39
N LEU A 21 29.04 21.15 0.32
CA LEU A 21 28.33 22.24 -0.33
C LEU A 21 26.96 21.74 -0.81
N ALA A 22 25.90 22.50 -0.51
CA ALA A 22 24.51 22.43 -1.00
C ALA A 22 24.15 21.38 -2.08
N GLY A 23 24.30 20.10 -1.75
CA GLY A 23 23.90 18.95 -2.57
C GLY A 23 23.22 17.95 -1.65
N ARG A 24 21.96 17.61 -1.97
CA ARG A 24 21.12 16.73 -1.15
C ARG A 24 21.84 15.38 -0.96
N MET A 25 22.08 14.98 0.28
CA MET A 25 22.77 13.73 0.59
C MET A 25 21.93 12.51 0.16
N PRO A 26 22.56 11.43 -0.33
CA PRO A 26 21.87 10.18 -0.57
C PRO A 26 21.39 9.57 0.75
N GLU A 27 20.25 8.87 0.70
CA GLU A 27 19.72 8.16 1.85
C GLU A 27 20.17 6.71 1.84
N ALA A 28 20.41 6.14 3.02
CA ALA A 28 20.77 4.74 3.15
C ALA A 28 19.56 3.94 3.62
N VAL A 29 19.25 2.87 2.91
CA VAL A 29 18.26 1.89 3.36
C VAL A 29 18.98 0.66 3.85
N VAL A 30 18.71 0.30 5.09
CA VAL A 30 19.32 -0.83 5.76
C VAL A 30 18.28 -1.93 5.95
N TRP A 31 18.57 -3.09 5.39
CA TRP A 31 17.79 -4.31 5.60
C TRP A 31 18.53 -5.21 6.58
N THR A 32 17.87 -5.51 7.70
CA THR A 32 18.33 -6.51 8.67
C THR A 32 17.33 -7.67 8.80
N ALA A 33 17.85 -8.86 9.12
CA ALA A 33 17.02 -10.02 9.47
C ALA A 33 17.64 -10.74 10.67
N GLY A 34 16.87 -10.88 11.74
CA GLY A 34 17.37 -11.41 13.02
C GLY A 34 18.49 -10.55 13.64
N GLY A 35 18.45 -9.23 13.45
CA GLY A 35 19.48 -8.29 13.93
C GLY A 35 20.77 -8.26 13.11
N VAL A 36 20.87 -9.03 12.03
CA VAL A 36 22.04 -9.08 11.15
C VAL A 36 21.78 -8.26 9.89
N LEU A 37 22.74 -7.39 9.55
CA LEU A 37 22.73 -6.65 8.27
C LEU A 37 22.75 -7.63 7.09
N ARG A 38 21.74 -7.54 6.23
CA ARG A 38 21.61 -8.36 5.02
C ARG A 38 21.98 -7.58 3.77
N LYS A 39 21.48 -6.35 3.66
CA LYS A 39 21.71 -5.48 2.50
C LYS A 39 21.71 -4.02 2.96
N GLN A 40 22.58 -3.23 2.36
CA GLN A 40 22.56 -1.78 2.47
C GLN A 40 22.48 -1.20 1.06
N LEU A 41 21.49 -0.33 0.85
CA LEU A 41 21.26 0.34 -0.42
C LEU A 41 21.50 1.83 -0.23
N THR A 42 22.20 2.44 -1.18
CA THR A 42 22.32 3.90 -1.26
C THR A 42 21.35 4.38 -2.34
N VAL A 43 20.41 5.24 -1.98
CA VAL A 43 19.42 5.77 -2.92
C VAL A 43 19.64 7.27 -3.16
N PRO A 44 19.41 7.75 -4.40
CA PRO A 44 19.78 9.12 -4.80
C PRO A 44 18.82 10.19 -4.27
N ALA A 45 17.65 9.80 -3.76
CA ALA A 45 16.61 10.70 -3.26
C ALA A 45 16.00 10.19 -1.97
N PRO A 46 15.37 11.05 -1.14
CA PRO A 46 14.75 10.60 0.08
C PRO A 46 13.60 9.62 -0.13
N VAL A 47 13.58 8.58 0.68
CA VAL A 47 12.57 7.53 0.79
C VAL A 47 11.43 8.03 1.67
N LEU A 48 10.25 8.18 1.06
CA LEU A 48 9.01 8.55 1.75
C LEU A 48 8.46 7.39 2.56
N LYS A 49 8.49 6.18 1.98
CA LYS A 49 8.02 4.94 2.59
C LYS A 49 8.83 3.76 2.07
N ALA A 50 9.01 2.75 2.91
CA ALA A 50 9.56 1.46 2.53
C ALA A 50 8.65 0.36 3.06
N ALA A 51 8.42 -0.69 2.26
CA ALA A 51 7.72 -1.87 2.74
C ALA A 51 8.15 -3.13 1.99
N TRP A 52 7.96 -4.27 2.67
CA TRP A 52 8.01 -5.59 2.04
C TRP A 52 6.67 -5.85 1.36
N CYS A 53 6.75 -6.17 0.08
CA CYS A 53 5.59 -6.40 -0.77
C CYS A 53 5.70 -7.78 -1.42
N ILE A 54 4.55 -8.29 -1.87
CA ILE A 54 4.48 -9.50 -2.68
C ILE A 54 3.77 -9.10 -3.97
N PHE A 55 4.27 -9.57 -5.10
CA PHE A 55 3.63 -9.37 -6.40
C PHE A 55 3.22 -10.73 -6.96
N GLN A 56 2.06 -10.78 -7.60
CA GLN A 56 1.58 -12.01 -8.21
C GLN A 56 2.59 -12.46 -9.29
N ASN A 57 2.79 -13.77 -9.43
CA ASN A 57 3.69 -14.36 -10.43
C ASN A 57 5.18 -14.00 -10.29
N THR A 58 5.62 -13.43 -9.16
CA THR A 58 7.06 -13.15 -8.88
C THR A 58 7.72 -14.17 -7.96
N GLY A 59 7.00 -15.23 -7.56
CA GLY A 59 7.45 -16.21 -6.57
C GLY A 59 6.98 -15.88 -5.15
N PRO A 60 7.40 -16.67 -4.15
CA PRO A 60 7.00 -16.48 -2.74
C PRO A 60 7.80 -15.40 -2.02
N ASP A 61 8.90 -14.93 -2.61
CA ASP A 61 9.85 -14.06 -1.93
C ASP A 61 9.36 -12.62 -1.87
N ALA A 62 9.44 -12.04 -0.67
CA ALA A 62 9.09 -10.64 -0.48
C ALA A 62 10.09 -9.72 -1.20
N ILE A 63 9.54 -8.73 -1.90
CA ILE A 63 10.28 -7.71 -2.66
C ILE A 63 10.25 -6.40 -1.87
N LEU A 64 11.41 -5.77 -1.70
CA LEU A 64 11.52 -4.49 -1.02
C LEU A 64 11.11 -3.37 -1.97
N CYS A 65 10.08 -2.61 -1.59
CA CYS A 65 9.62 -1.44 -2.32
C CYS A 65 10.01 -0.15 -1.59
N LEU A 66 10.62 0.78 -2.30
CA LEU A 66 11.04 2.09 -1.81
C LEU A 66 10.30 3.19 -2.58
N LEU A 67 9.39 3.89 -1.91
CA LEU A 67 8.68 5.03 -2.48
C LEU A 67 9.52 6.29 -2.31
N GLN A 68 9.83 6.95 -3.41
CA GLN A 68 10.47 8.27 -3.48
C GLN A 68 9.54 9.22 -4.25
N LEU A 69 9.87 10.51 -4.28
CA LEU A 69 9.05 11.47 -5.02
C LEU A 69 9.06 11.15 -6.53
N GLY A 70 7.90 10.78 -7.08
CA GLY A 70 7.72 10.47 -8.51
C GLY A 70 8.30 9.13 -8.97
N VAL A 71 8.83 8.31 -8.06
CA VAL A 71 9.50 7.05 -8.40
C VAL A 71 9.22 5.98 -7.34
N LEU A 72 8.96 4.76 -7.78
CA LEU A 72 8.97 3.56 -6.95
C LEU A 72 10.14 2.66 -7.38
N SER A 73 11.05 2.38 -6.45
CA SER A 73 12.12 1.41 -6.70
C SER A 73 11.77 0.07 -6.06
N VAL A 74 11.91 -1.02 -6.79
CA VAL A 74 11.75 -2.38 -6.28
C VAL A 74 13.10 -3.08 -6.25
N HIS A 75 13.34 -3.86 -5.20
CA HIS A 75 14.57 -4.62 -5.02
C HIS A 75 14.24 -6.05 -4.61
N THR A 76 14.69 -7.01 -5.41
CA THR A 76 14.58 -8.43 -5.07
C THR A 76 15.67 -8.83 -4.08
N GLN A 77 15.47 -9.98 -3.44
CA GLN A 77 16.47 -10.54 -2.52
C GLN A 77 17.73 -10.98 -3.27
N ASP A 78 17.59 -11.42 -4.52
CA ASP A 78 18.69 -11.88 -5.38
C ASP A 78 19.60 -10.75 -5.89
N GLY A 79 19.18 -9.49 -5.74
CA GLY A 79 20.01 -8.34 -6.11
C GLY A 79 19.41 -7.46 -7.19
N ASP A 80 18.44 -7.96 -7.94
CA ASP A 80 17.81 -7.20 -9.03
C ASP A 80 17.07 -5.97 -8.51
N SER A 81 17.10 -4.91 -9.31
CA SER A 81 16.43 -3.67 -9.00
C SER A 81 15.78 -3.06 -10.22
N HIS A 82 14.55 -2.59 -10.06
CA HIS A 82 13.84 -1.87 -11.11
C HIS A 82 13.28 -0.56 -10.55
N THR A 83 13.36 0.48 -11.38
CA THR A 83 12.85 1.81 -11.05
C THR A 83 11.65 2.10 -11.92
N ILE A 84 10.53 2.44 -11.30
CA ILE A 84 9.23 2.62 -11.94
C ILE A 84 8.85 4.10 -11.79
N PRO A 85 8.78 4.87 -12.89
CA PRO A 85 8.26 6.23 -12.85
C PRO A 85 6.79 6.25 -12.43
N LEU A 86 6.43 7.13 -11.50
CA LEU A 86 5.06 7.26 -11.01
C LEU A 86 4.31 8.36 -11.77
N PRO A 87 3.03 8.15 -12.13
CA PRO A 87 2.20 9.16 -12.80
C PRO A 87 1.81 10.35 -11.89
N GLY A 88 2.12 10.27 -10.59
CA GLY A 88 1.78 11.30 -9.60
C GLY A 88 2.68 11.27 -8.37
N SER A 89 2.55 12.30 -7.54
CA SER A 89 3.31 12.46 -6.29
C SER A 89 2.68 11.67 -5.14
N PHE A 90 2.72 10.34 -5.23
CA PHE A 90 2.22 9.47 -4.17
C PHE A 90 3.05 9.59 -2.88
N THR A 91 2.39 9.46 -1.74
CA THR A 91 3.00 9.57 -0.40
C THR A 91 2.71 8.36 0.49
N GLY A 92 1.73 7.54 0.14
CA GLY A 92 1.40 6.28 0.81
C GLY A 92 1.79 5.07 -0.05
N LEU A 93 2.29 4.03 0.63
CA LEU A 93 2.67 2.75 0.06
C LEU A 93 2.14 1.64 0.98
N TRP A 94 1.33 0.74 0.40
CA TRP A 94 0.54 -0.23 1.15
C TRP A 94 0.64 -1.61 0.50
N PRO A 95 1.32 -2.58 1.15
CA PRO A 95 1.40 -3.95 0.67
C PRO A 95 0.04 -4.65 0.67
N LEU A 96 -0.23 -5.43 -0.38
CA LEU A 96 -1.46 -6.21 -0.58
C LEU A 96 -1.13 -7.58 -1.22
N PRO A 97 -2.03 -8.58 -1.14
CA PRO A 97 -1.82 -9.88 -1.79
C PRO A 97 -1.68 -9.77 -3.33
N GLN A 98 -2.31 -8.77 -3.93
CA GLN A 98 -2.29 -8.50 -5.37
C GLN A 98 -1.21 -7.52 -5.82
N GLY A 99 -0.33 -7.03 -4.94
CA GLY A 99 0.72 -6.07 -5.30
C GLY A 99 0.83 -4.92 -4.30
N VAL A 100 1.00 -3.70 -4.81
CA VAL A 100 1.23 -2.51 -3.99
C VAL A 100 0.24 -1.40 -4.32
N LEU A 101 -0.48 -0.94 -3.30
CA LEU A 101 -1.38 0.21 -3.39
C LEU A 101 -0.62 1.51 -3.05
N LEU A 102 -0.76 2.48 -3.94
CA LEU A 102 -0.18 3.82 -3.89
C LEU A 102 -1.29 4.83 -3.62
N THR A 103 -1.07 5.73 -2.68
CA THR A 103 -2.08 6.72 -2.23
C THR A 103 -1.47 8.09 -1.96
N GLY A 104 -2.32 9.11 -1.78
CA GLY A 104 -1.90 10.45 -1.35
C GLY A 104 -1.36 11.35 -2.45
N ALA A 105 -1.63 11.04 -3.73
CA ALA A 105 -1.41 11.96 -4.84
C ALA A 105 -2.62 12.91 -4.97
N ALA A 106 -2.42 14.21 -4.81
CA ALA A 106 -3.54 15.17 -4.72
C ALA A 106 -4.46 15.22 -5.96
N ALA A 107 -3.92 14.93 -7.14
CA ALA A 107 -4.64 14.98 -8.42
C ALA A 107 -5.06 13.59 -8.95
N GLN A 108 -4.76 12.52 -8.21
CA GLN A 108 -4.93 11.15 -8.69
C GLN A 108 -5.51 10.26 -7.58
N GLY A 109 -6.47 9.41 -7.96
CA GLY A 109 -7.02 8.43 -7.04
C GLY A 109 -5.98 7.40 -6.56
N PRO A 110 -6.39 6.50 -5.64
CA PRO A 110 -5.59 5.33 -5.31
C PRO A 110 -5.20 4.55 -6.57
N CYS A 111 -3.94 4.15 -6.66
CA CYS A 111 -3.42 3.37 -7.78
C CYS A 111 -2.78 2.08 -7.28
N ILE A 112 -2.73 1.05 -8.12
CA ILE A 112 -2.11 -0.23 -7.79
C ILE A 112 -1.06 -0.59 -8.85
N LEU A 113 0.04 -1.15 -8.36
CA LEU A 113 1.03 -1.86 -9.16
C LEU A 113 0.90 -3.35 -8.86
N ALA A 114 0.34 -4.11 -9.80
CA ALA A 114 0.12 -5.56 -9.61
C ALA A 114 1.38 -6.39 -9.85
N HIS A 115 2.30 -5.89 -10.67
CA HIS A 115 3.60 -6.50 -10.96
C HIS A 115 4.65 -5.42 -11.30
N PRO A 116 5.94 -5.56 -10.94
CA PRO A 116 6.95 -4.52 -11.16
C PRO A 116 7.20 -4.12 -12.63
N LEU A 117 6.85 -5.01 -13.56
CA LEU A 117 6.98 -4.78 -15.01
C LEU A 117 5.67 -4.34 -15.68
N GLU A 118 4.60 -4.19 -14.91
CA GLU A 118 3.30 -3.73 -15.42
C GLU A 118 3.11 -2.23 -15.24
N ASN A 119 2.15 -1.67 -15.97
CA ASN A 119 1.74 -0.28 -15.79
C ASN A 119 0.95 -0.12 -14.49
N ILE A 120 1.10 1.04 -13.86
CA ILE A 120 0.29 1.44 -12.71
C ILE A 120 -1.15 1.65 -13.15
N GLN A 121 -2.08 1.01 -12.46
CA GLN A 121 -3.52 1.07 -12.74
C GLN A 121 -4.23 1.88 -11.68
N GLU A 122 -5.21 2.69 -12.07
CA GLU A 122 -6.09 3.35 -11.12
C GLU A 122 -7.07 2.33 -10.51
N VAL A 123 -7.27 2.41 -9.19
CA VAL A 123 -8.18 1.52 -8.48
C VAL A 123 -9.60 2.03 -8.65
N GLN A 124 -10.46 1.20 -9.22
CA GLN A 124 -11.87 1.55 -9.41
C GLN A 124 -12.68 1.29 -8.14
N MET A 125 -13.67 2.12 -7.87
CA MET A 125 -14.61 1.89 -6.77
C MET A 125 -15.87 1.24 -7.31
N GLN A 126 -16.25 0.13 -6.70
CA GLN A 126 -17.50 -0.53 -7.00
C GLN A 126 -18.49 -0.29 -5.85
N PRO A 127 -19.76 0.06 -6.14
CA PRO A 127 -20.77 0.14 -5.10
C PRO A 127 -20.96 -1.23 -4.45
N ALA A 128 -21.29 -1.24 -3.16
CA ALA A 128 -21.79 -2.45 -2.52
C ALA A 128 -23.03 -2.94 -3.29
N ALA A 129 -23.08 -4.24 -3.60
CA ALA A 129 -24.06 -4.86 -4.49
C ALA A 129 -25.50 -4.31 -4.33
N ALA A 130 -26.15 -4.08 -5.48
CA ALA A 130 -27.48 -3.49 -5.58
C ALA A 130 -28.56 -4.41 -4.99
N GLY A 131 -28.93 -4.17 -3.73
CA GLY A 131 -30.02 -4.87 -3.06
C GLY A 131 -30.71 -4.09 -1.93
N ALA A 132 -30.29 -2.87 -1.64
CA ALA A 132 -30.94 -2.02 -0.64
C ALA A 132 -30.84 -0.55 -1.06
N ALA A 133 -31.98 0.15 -1.04
CA ALA A 133 -32.13 1.54 -1.41
C ALA A 133 -31.00 2.42 -0.84
N ALA A 134 -30.22 3.03 -1.73
CA ALA A 134 -29.15 3.93 -1.36
C ALA A 134 -29.73 5.29 -0.96
N SER A 135 -29.94 5.52 0.34
CA SER A 135 -30.12 6.88 0.85
C SER A 135 -28.74 7.57 0.97
N GLY A 136 -28.33 8.27 -0.07
CA GLY A 136 -27.60 9.55 0.03
C GLY A 136 -26.29 9.62 0.81
N SER A 137 -25.40 8.63 0.76
CA SER A 137 -24.03 8.80 1.26
C SER A 137 -23.02 8.39 0.19
N SER A 138 -22.16 9.35 -0.20
CA SER A 138 -21.13 9.26 -1.24
C SER A 138 -20.32 7.97 -1.16
N SER A 139 -20.61 7.02 -2.06
CA SER A 139 -19.99 5.69 -2.11
C SER A 139 -18.65 5.69 -2.87
N GLY A 140 -17.85 6.72 -2.67
CA GLY A 140 -16.53 6.87 -3.28
C GLY A 140 -15.48 7.12 -2.22
N TRP A 141 -14.27 6.63 -2.45
CA TRP A 141 -13.04 7.09 -1.81
C TRP A 141 -12.96 8.60 -2.00
N ASP A 142 -13.30 9.35 -0.98
CA ASP A 142 -13.19 10.79 -1.04
C ASP A 142 -11.73 11.22 -0.80
N THR A 143 -11.42 12.47 -1.10
CA THR A 143 -10.05 13.01 -0.92
C THR A 143 -9.59 13.04 0.54
N GLN A 144 -10.49 12.78 1.49
CA GLN A 144 -10.25 12.73 2.93
C GLN A 144 -10.15 11.29 3.47
N GLU A 145 -10.37 10.26 2.64
CA GLU A 145 -10.12 8.85 2.97
C GLU A 145 -8.62 8.57 2.93
N GLN A 146 -8.06 8.29 4.11
CA GLN A 146 -6.65 7.92 4.28
C GLN A 146 -6.57 6.44 4.62
N VAL A 147 -5.75 5.67 3.89
CA VAL A 147 -5.48 4.28 4.31
C VAL A 147 -4.73 4.32 5.63
N VAL A 148 -5.19 3.51 6.59
CA VAL A 148 -4.56 3.36 7.91
C VAL A 148 -4.03 1.95 8.13
N TRP A 149 -4.51 0.98 7.34
CA TRP A 149 -4.04 -0.39 7.42
C TRP A 149 -4.23 -1.15 6.10
N SER A 150 -3.25 -2.01 5.79
CA SER A 150 -3.31 -3.06 4.77
C SER A 150 -2.44 -4.23 5.22
N GLY A 151 -2.55 -5.38 4.56
CA GLY A 151 -1.67 -6.52 4.79
C GLY A 151 -1.55 -7.40 3.55
N VAL A 152 -0.46 -8.17 3.47
CA VAL A 152 -0.21 -9.09 2.34
C VAL A 152 -0.98 -10.41 2.45
N GLU A 153 -1.56 -10.71 3.61
CA GLU A 153 -2.25 -11.97 3.88
C GLU A 153 -3.73 -11.95 3.50
N VAL A 154 -4.36 -10.76 3.56
CA VAL A 154 -5.79 -10.60 3.31
C VAL A 154 -6.06 -9.46 2.34
N PRO A 155 -7.03 -9.61 1.43
CA PRO A 155 -7.33 -8.59 0.42
C PRO A 155 -8.24 -7.50 0.99
N TYR A 156 -7.88 -6.94 2.15
CA TYR A 156 -8.61 -5.89 2.82
C TYR A 156 -7.74 -4.67 3.10
N ILE A 157 -8.37 -3.50 3.00
CA ILE A 157 -7.79 -2.24 3.44
C ILE A 157 -8.74 -1.57 4.44
N VAL A 158 -8.17 -0.84 5.38
CA VAL A 158 -8.93 0.02 6.28
C VAL A 158 -8.57 1.47 5.97
N THR A 159 -9.58 2.29 5.74
CA THR A 159 -9.42 3.73 5.61
C THR A 159 -10.02 4.46 6.80
N HIS A 160 -9.46 5.62 7.12
CA HIS A 160 -10.02 6.60 8.02
C HIS A 160 -10.39 7.86 7.24
N ASN A 161 -11.65 8.23 7.30
CA ASN A 161 -12.15 9.46 6.74
C ASN A 161 -12.04 10.58 7.78
N THR A 162 -11.15 11.53 7.55
CA THR A 162 -10.94 12.63 8.52
C THR A 162 -12.11 13.61 8.58
N ARG A 163 -12.86 13.76 7.49
CA ARG A 163 -14.03 14.66 7.45
C ARG A 163 -15.19 14.10 8.26
N HIS A 164 -15.44 12.80 8.11
CA HIS A 164 -16.58 12.12 8.74
C HIS A 164 -16.20 11.39 10.03
N GLN A 165 -14.91 11.37 10.40
CA GLN A 165 -14.38 10.69 11.58
C GLN A 165 -14.83 9.23 11.65
N ARG A 166 -14.73 8.52 10.51
CA ARG A 166 -15.19 7.13 10.39
C ARG A 166 -14.10 6.23 9.84
N LEU A 167 -14.09 4.99 10.29
CA LEU A 167 -13.33 3.91 9.67
C LEU A 167 -14.21 3.19 8.65
N ALA A 168 -13.63 2.78 7.53
CA ALA A 168 -14.25 1.92 6.54
C ALA A 168 -13.32 0.76 6.20
N VAL A 169 -13.90 -0.43 6.05
CA VAL A 169 -13.20 -1.62 5.58
C VAL A 169 -13.60 -1.84 4.13
N TRP A 170 -12.61 -2.10 3.28
CA TRP A 170 -12.83 -2.35 1.87
C TRP A 170 -12.21 -3.68 1.48
N SER A 171 -12.92 -4.48 0.70
CA SER A 171 -12.32 -5.60 -0.02
C SER A 171 -11.69 -5.09 -1.29
N ILE A 172 -10.49 -5.56 -1.60
CA ILE A 172 -9.83 -5.28 -2.87
C ILE A 172 -9.73 -6.55 -3.70
N GLY A 173 -10.15 -6.50 -4.96
CA GLY A 173 -10.18 -7.67 -5.84
C GLY A 173 -9.80 -7.34 -7.27
N THR A 174 -9.13 -8.28 -7.93
CA THR A 174 -8.85 -8.20 -9.36
C THR A 174 -10.07 -8.68 -10.14
N GLN A 175 -10.64 -7.80 -10.96
CA GLN A 175 -11.74 -8.14 -11.87
C GLN A 175 -11.15 -8.72 -13.16
N GLN A 176 -10.77 -10.01 -13.14
CA GLN A 176 -10.05 -10.65 -14.25
C GLN A 176 -10.76 -10.52 -15.61
N ALA A 177 -12.09 -10.59 -15.63
CA ALA A 177 -12.88 -10.44 -16.86
C ALA A 177 -12.82 -9.01 -17.47
N GLN A 178 -12.45 -8.01 -16.66
CA GLN A 178 -12.48 -6.60 -17.03
C GLN A 178 -11.09 -5.93 -16.98
N GLY A 179 -10.07 -6.64 -16.48
CA GLY A 179 -8.67 -6.20 -16.50
C GLY A 179 -8.34 -5.04 -15.56
N PHE A 180 -9.11 -4.84 -14.48
CA PHE A 180 -8.84 -3.79 -13.50
C PHE A 180 -8.93 -4.31 -12.06
N VAL A 181 -8.43 -3.50 -11.12
CA VAL A 181 -8.54 -3.76 -9.68
C VAL A 181 -9.60 -2.86 -9.08
N ALA A 182 -10.51 -3.46 -8.32
CA ALA A 182 -11.63 -2.77 -7.68
C ALA A 182 -11.51 -2.79 -6.16
N VAL A 183 -11.95 -1.72 -5.51
CA VAL A 183 -12.29 -1.73 -4.09
C VAL A 183 -13.79 -1.69 -3.91
N THR A 184 -14.30 -2.49 -2.98
CA THR A 184 -15.72 -2.56 -2.64
C THR A 184 -15.87 -2.34 -1.13
N PRO A 185 -16.74 -1.41 -0.70
CA PRO A 185 -16.95 -1.19 0.72
C PRO A 185 -17.59 -2.44 1.34
N MET A 186 -16.99 -2.94 2.41
CA MET A 186 -17.53 -4.07 3.16
C MET A 186 -18.66 -3.58 4.07
N ARG A 187 -19.80 -4.26 4.00
CA ARG A 187 -20.85 -4.10 5.01
C ARG A 187 -20.68 -5.18 6.05
N TRP A 188 -20.59 -4.78 7.32
CA TRP A 188 -20.59 -5.74 8.40
C TRP A 188 -21.96 -6.43 8.46
N PRO A 189 -22.03 -7.78 8.46
CA PRO A 189 -23.29 -8.47 8.68
C PRO A 189 -23.79 -8.13 10.09
N GLY A 190 -24.88 -7.35 10.19
CA GLY A 190 -25.55 -7.09 11.48
C GLY A 190 -26.14 -5.70 11.71
N VAL A 191 -25.98 -4.70 10.82
CA VAL A 191 -26.49 -3.33 11.06
C VAL A 191 -27.76 -2.99 10.24
N GLY A 192 -28.40 -3.99 9.62
CA GLY A 192 -29.75 -3.86 9.04
C GLY A 192 -30.78 -4.46 10.00
N GLY A 193 -31.72 -3.65 10.49
CA GLY A 193 -32.58 -3.96 11.62
C GLY A 193 -33.64 -5.08 11.44
N ALA A 194 -34.16 -5.46 12.61
CA ALA A 194 -35.43 -6.14 12.88
C ALA A 194 -35.63 -7.59 12.37
N GLY A 195 -35.22 -8.54 13.21
CA GLY A 195 -35.81 -9.87 13.31
C GLY A 195 -35.57 -10.40 14.72
N GLY A 196 -36.56 -10.26 15.61
CA GLY A 196 -36.46 -10.62 17.02
C GLY A 196 -36.15 -12.10 17.23
N GLY A 197 -34.87 -12.43 17.42
CA GLY A 197 -34.43 -13.70 17.97
C GLY A 197 -34.28 -13.57 19.48
N THR A 198 -35.24 -14.09 20.23
CA THR A 198 -35.14 -14.25 21.68
C THR A 198 -34.02 -15.24 21.99
N TYR A 199 -32.91 -14.76 22.56
CA TYR A 199 -31.96 -15.64 23.23
C TYR A 199 -32.57 -16.06 24.57
N LYS A 200 -33.02 -17.32 24.65
CA LYS A 200 -33.33 -17.95 25.94
C LYS A 200 -32.01 -18.21 26.66
N LYS A 201 -31.94 -17.73 27.90
CA LYS A 201 -30.93 -18.10 28.90
C LYS A 201 -30.92 -19.59 29.15
#